data_AF-A0A511AQT5-F1
#
_entry.id   AF-A0A511AQT5-F1
#
_cell.length_a   1.000
_cell.length_b   1.000
_cell.length_c   1.000
_cell.angle_alpha   90.00
_cell.angle_beta   90.00
_cell.angle_gamma   90.00
#
_symmetry.space_group_name_H-M   'P 1'
#
loop_
_entity.id
_entity.type
_entity.pdbx_description
1 polymer ?
#
loop_
_entity_poly.entity_id
_entity_poly.type
_entity_poly.pdbx_seq_one_letter_code
_entity_poly.pdbx_strand_id
1 'polypeptide(L)'
;MLLEILQDILESQEKGISAEEYFGRKPEKVADEIIGQLSVNIFDTIKIIFMALGAFSAVSILPALVSPEINLDIGHFIVSALYWSVMAMGIVWVIGTGLYRFKGKRSKATLGILGVGALIIGFLITLLTSTPLTTDLIGNLGIILIVLIAIGLMLIFVRVEDKEIWLPFIPVLVVSAILGILTR
;
A
#
# COMPACT_ATOMS: atom_id res chain seq x y z
N MET A 1 19.31 -16.00 -10.16
CA MET A 1 18.49 -15.33 -11.20
C MET A 1 18.99 -13.93 -11.60
N LEU A 2 18.73 -12.82 -10.91
CA LEU A 2 19.21 -11.50 -11.42
C LEU A 2 20.75 -11.40 -11.52
N LEU A 3 21.47 -11.92 -10.52
CA LEU A 3 22.93 -11.99 -10.52
C LEU A 3 23.48 -12.92 -11.61
N GLU A 4 22.77 -14.00 -11.88
CA GLU A 4 23.11 -15.02 -12.88
C GLU A 4 22.95 -14.45 -14.29
N ILE A 5 21.82 -13.78 -14.56
CA ILE A 5 21.61 -13.03 -15.80
C ILE A 5 22.71 -11.98 -16.00
N LEU A 6 23.11 -11.27 -14.94
CA LEU A 6 24.20 -10.30 -15.02
C LEU A 6 25.53 -10.97 -15.38
N GLN A 7 25.85 -12.11 -14.77
CA GLN A 7 27.06 -12.87 -15.07
C GLN A 7 27.08 -13.37 -16.51
N ASP A 8 25.96 -13.90 -17.01
CA ASP A 8 25.85 -14.37 -18.39
C ASP A 8 26.01 -13.24 -19.42
N ILE A 9 25.50 -12.04 -19.11
CA ILE A 9 25.70 -10.84 -19.93
C ILE A 9 27.19 -10.46 -19.98
N LEU A 10 27.88 -10.48 -18.83
CA LEU A 10 29.31 -10.13 -18.75
C LEU A 10 30.17 -11.14 -19.52
N GLU A 11 29.91 -12.43 -19.37
CA GLU A 11 30.63 -13.48 -20.10
C GLU A 11 30.38 -13.40 -21.62
N SER A 12 29.16 -13.06 -22.02
CA SER A 12 28.81 -12.84 -23.43
C SER A 12 29.52 -11.61 -24.01
N GLN A 13 29.64 -10.53 -23.21
CA GLN A 13 30.42 -9.36 -23.60
C GLN A 13 31.91 -9.66 -23.77
N GLU A 14 32.51 -10.46 -22.88
CA GLU A 14 33.91 -10.89 -23.01
C GLU A 14 34.16 -11.70 -24.29
N LYS A 15 33.17 -12.49 -24.73
CA LYS A 15 33.21 -13.25 -25.99
C LYS A 15 32.86 -12.43 -27.23
N GLY A 16 32.56 -11.14 -27.08
CA GLY A 16 32.17 -10.24 -28.17
C GLY A 16 30.77 -10.53 -28.76
N ILE A 17 29.93 -11.27 -28.04
CA ILE A 17 28.57 -11.62 -28.46
C ILE A 17 27.69 -10.38 -28.33
N SER A 18 26.95 -10.05 -29.39
CA SER A 18 26.07 -8.88 -29.38
C SER A 18 24.81 -9.12 -28.53
N ALA A 19 24.20 -8.06 -28.02
CA ALA A 19 22.95 -8.18 -27.26
C ALA A 19 21.78 -8.76 -28.10
N GLU A 20 21.74 -8.49 -29.41
CA GLU A 20 20.75 -9.09 -30.32
C GLU A 20 20.99 -10.59 -30.50
N GLU A 21 22.24 -11.03 -30.50
CA GLU A 21 22.60 -12.45 -30.59
C GLU A 21 22.30 -13.19 -29.29
N TYR A 22 22.54 -12.56 -28.14
CA TYR A 22 22.28 -13.14 -26.82
C TYR A 22 20.78 -13.16 -26.44
N PHE A 23 20.08 -12.02 -26.55
CA PHE A 23 18.66 -11.90 -26.18
C PHE A 23 17.68 -12.15 -27.34
N GLY A 24 18.19 -12.28 -28.57
CA GLY A 24 17.38 -12.33 -29.78
C GLY A 24 16.77 -10.98 -30.19
N ARG A 25 16.03 -10.99 -31.29
CA ARG A 25 15.33 -9.80 -31.84
C ARG A 25 14.09 -9.36 -31.05
N LYS A 26 13.67 -10.16 -30.06
CA LYS A 26 12.48 -9.92 -29.23
C LYS A 26 12.83 -10.13 -27.75
N PRO A 27 13.68 -9.27 -27.17
CA PRO A 27 14.13 -9.40 -25.78
C PRO A 27 12.96 -9.38 -24.79
N GLU A 28 11.79 -8.83 -25.16
CA GLU A 28 10.59 -8.87 -24.33
C GLU A 28 10.13 -10.30 -24.02
N LYS A 29 10.25 -11.23 -24.98
CA LYS A 29 9.87 -12.63 -24.76
C LYS A 29 10.77 -13.31 -23.73
N VAL A 30 12.07 -13.04 -23.81
CA VAL A 30 13.06 -13.57 -22.87
C VAL A 30 12.79 -13.02 -21.46
N ALA A 31 12.47 -11.73 -21.35
CA ALA A 31 12.09 -11.13 -20.08
C ALA A 31 10.79 -11.72 -19.50
N ASP A 32 9.76 -11.93 -20.33
CA ASP A 32 8.49 -12.54 -19.90
C ASP A 32 8.68 -14.00 -19.43
N GLU A 33 9.54 -14.77 -20.09
CA GLU A 33 9.89 -16.14 -19.69
C GLU A 33 10.60 -16.16 -18.33
N ILE A 34 11.55 -15.24 -18.11
CA ILE A 34 12.25 -15.09 -16.83
C ILE A 34 11.27 -14.71 -15.71
N ILE A 35 10.37 -13.77 -15.95
CA ILE A 35 9.34 -13.36 -14.98
C ILE A 35 8.37 -14.51 -14.70
N GLY A 36 8.00 -15.30 -15.73
CA GLY A 36 7.11 -16.45 -15.60
C GLY A 36 7.65 -17.58 -14.72
N GLN A 37 8.98 -17.64 -14.53
CA GLN A 37 9.63 -18.59 -13.62
C GLN A 37 9.63 -18.12 -12.16
N LEU A 38 9.31 -16.84 -11.90
CA LEU A 38 9.20 -16.33 -10.53
C LEU A 38 7.89 -16.83 -9.90
N SER A 39 8.01 -17.47 -8.74
CA SER A 39 6.84 -17.86 -7.96
C SER A 39 6.15 -16.62 -7.37
N VAL A 40 4.90 -16.38 -7.74
CA VAL A 40 4.06 -15.39 -7.06
C VAL A 40 3.48 -16.03 -5.82
N ASN A 41 3.90 -15.56 -4.64
CA ASN A 41 3.30 -15.99 -3.38
C ASN A 41 2.09 -15.12 -3.03
N ILE A 42 0.90 -15.72 -3.14
CA ILE A 42 -0.37 -15.07 -2.79
C ILE A 42 -0.40 -14.70 -1.31
N PHE A 43 0.18 -15.51 -0.42
CA PHE A 43 0.20 -15.22 1.02
C PHE A 43 1.04 -13.98 1.34
N ASP A 44 2.18 -13.79 0.67
CA ASP A 44 3.00 -12.59 0.85
C ASP A 44 2.25 -11.35 0.34
N THR A 45 1.52 -11.49 -0.76
CA THR A 45 0.68 -10.41 -1.31
C THR A 45 -0.43 -10.03 -0.32
N ILE A 46 -1.15 -11.02 0.22
CA ILE A 46 -2.17 -10.82 1.25
C ILE A 46 -1.58 -10.16 2.50
N LYS A 47 -0.40 -10.61 2.94
CA LYS A 47 0.31 -10.04 4.10
C LYS A 47 0.62 -8.55 3.89
N ILE A 48 1.10 -8.17 2.71
CA ILE A 48 1.39 -6.76 2.38
C ILE A 48 0.10 -5.93 2.40
N ILE A 49 -1.01 -6.43 1.84
CA ILE A 49 -2.31 -5.74 1.88
C ILE A 49 -2.74 -5.52 3.32
N PHE A 50 -2.74 -6.56 4.16
CA PHE A 50 -3.16 -6.42 5.55
C PHE A 50 -2.23 -5.49 6.35
N MET A 51 -0.93 -5.48 6.06
CA MET A 51 0.01 -4.55 6.68
C MET A 51 -0.30 -3.10 6.30
N ALA A 52 -0.56 -2.84 5.01
CA ALA A 52 -0.94 -1.52 4.52
C ALA A 52 -2.30 -1.06 5.10
N LEU A 53 -3.28 -1.97 5.16
CA LEU A 53 -4.58 -1.71 5.77
C LEU A 53 -4.47 -1.45 7.27
N GLY A 54 -3.61 -2.17 7.99
CA GLY A 54 -3.33 -1.92 9.40
C GLY A 54 -2.73 -0.52 9.63
N ALA A 55 -1.76 -0.12 8.80
CA ALA A 55 -1.18 1.21 8.85
C ALA A 55 -2.21 2.31 8.53
N PHE A 56 -3.02 2.12 7.49
CA PHE A 56 -4.12 3.02 7.14
C PHE A 56 -5.14 3.13 8.30
N SER A 57 -5.56 2.01 8.88
CA SER A 57 -6.46 1.97 10.05
C SER A 57 -5.93 2.79 11.21
N ALA A 58 -4.65 2.61 11.55
CA ALA A 58 -4.03 3.29 12.67
C ALA A 58 -4.06 4.80 12.51
N VAL A 59 -3.84 5.33 11.29
CA VAL A 59 -3.87 6.77 11.01
C VAL A 59 -5.30 7.30 10.95
N SER A 60 -6.20 6.60 10.24
CA SER A 60 -7.58 7.04 10.02
C SER A 60 -8.42 7.07 11.29
N ILE A 61 -8.10 6.24 12.28
CA ILE A 61 -8.84 6.16 13.54
C ILE A 61 -8.39 7.24 14.54
N LEU A 62 -7.20 7.84 14.38
CA LEU A 62 -6.67 8.85 15.33
C LEU A 62 -7.64 10.00 15.65
N PRO A 63 -8.32 10.62 14.67
CA PRO A 63 -9.29 11.68 14.95
C PRO A 63 -10.47 11.18 15.81
N ALA A 64 -10.95 9.96 15.54
CA ALA A 64 -12.03 9.33 16.31
C ALA A 64 -11.61 8.92 17.73
N LEU A 65 -10.30 8.76 17.97
CA LEU A 65 -9.77 8.58 19.33
C LEU A 65 -9.87 9.87 20.13
N VAL A 66 -9.55 11.04 19.52
CA VAL A 66 -9.49 12.33 20.23
C VAL A 66 -10.87 12.95 20.48
N SER A 67 -11.79 12.78 19.53
CA SER A 67 -13.09 13.46 19.53
C SER A 67 -14.23 12.50 19.89
N PRO A 68 -14.89 12.68 21.04
CA PRO A 68 -15.93 11.76 21.49
C PRO A 68 -17.18 11.71 20.62
N GLU A 69 -17.46 12.83 19.98
CA GLU A 69 -18.66 13.08 19.18
C GLU A 69 -18.58 12.46 17.77
N ILE A 70 -17.39 11.98 17.38
CA ILE A 70 -17.19 11.31 16.09
C ILE A 70 -17.50 9.83 16.25
N ASN A 71 -18.56 9.40 15.56
CA ASN A 71 -18.85 7.98 15.41
C ASN A 71 -17.83 7.33 14.48
N LEU A 72 -17.40 6.11 14.82
CA LEU A 72 -16.53 5.34 13.95
C LEU A 72 -17.38 4.71 12.85
N ASP A 73 -17.29 5.26 11.64
CA ASP A 73 -17.93 4.70 10.46
C ASP A 73 -17.08 3.55 9.90
N ILE A 74 -17.38 2.34 10.39
CA ILE A 74 -16.67 1.11 10.02
C ILE A 74 -16.91 0.78 8.54
N GLY A 75 -18.12 1.03 8.04
CA GLY A 75 -18.42 0.74 6.64
C GLY A 75 -17.68 1.70 5.69
N HIS A 76 -17.56 2.97 6.04
CA HIS A 76 -16.72 3.92 5.31
C HIS A 76 -15.27 3.42 5.28
N PHE A 77 -14.77 2.98 6.44
CA PHE A 77 -13.43 2.45 6.56
C PHE A 77 -13.19 1.25 5.62
N ILE A 78 -14.11 0.30 5.59
CA ILE A 78 -14.04 -0.89 4.72
C ILE A 78 -14.08 -0.50 3.23
N VAL A 79 -14.98 0.40 2.84
CA VAL A 79 -15.12 0.83 1.44
C VAL A 79 -13.86 1.55 0.97
N SER A 80 -13.35 2.48 1.76
CA SER A 80 -12.11 3.21 1.47
C SER A 80 -10.90 2.26 1.40
N ALA A 81 -10.77 1.36 2.38
CA ALA A 81 -9.72 0.34 2.42
C ALA A 81 -9.72 -0.56 1.18
N LEU A 82 -10.90 -1.06 0.78
CA LEU A 82 -11.05 -1.91 -0.40
C LEU A 82 -10.69 -1.15 -1.67
N TYR A 83 -11.17 0.08 -1.82
CA TYR A 83 -10.88 0.90 -2.98
C TYR A 83 -9.37 1.14 -3.14
N TRP A 84 -8.70 1.61 -2.09
CA TRP A 84 -7.27 1.88 -2.12
C TRP A 84 -6.43 0.62 -2.35
N SER A 85 -6.86 -0.53 -1.83
CA SER A 85 -6.19 -1.82 -2.06
C SER A 85 -6.28 -2.23 -3.54
N VAL A 86 -7.48 -2.17 -4.13
CA VAL A 86 -7.68 -2.47 -5.55
C VAL A 86 -6.89 -1.49 -6.43
N MET A 87 -6.88 -0.21 -6.07
CA MET A 87 -6.09 0.81 -6.76
C MET A 87 -4.60 0.53 -6.73
N ALA A 88 -4.04 0.18 -5.57
CA ALA A 88 -2.63 -0.16 -5.43
C ALA A 88 -2.24 -1.36 -6.32
N MET A 89 -3.06 -2.42 -6.32
CA MET A 89 -2.87 -3.56 -7.22
C MET A 89 -2.94 -3.15 -8.70
N GLY A 90 -3.93 -2.33 -9.05
CA GLY A 90 -4.11 -1.81 -10.40
C GLY A 90 -2.90 -1.01 -10.87
N ILE A 91 -2.34 -0.15 -10.02
CA ILE A 91 -1.12 0.62 -10.32
C ILE A 91 0.05 -0.32 -10.59
N VAL A 92 0.31 -1.28 -9.69
CA VAL A 92 1.41 -2.25 -9.87
C VAL A 92 1.23 -3.05 -11.16
N TRP A 93 0.01 -3.48 -11.45
CA TRP A 93 -0.31 -4.20 -12.69
C TRP A 93 -0.12 -3.34 -13.94
N VAL A 94 -0.55 -2.08 -13.93
CA VAL A 94 -0.36 -1.14 -15.04
C VAL A 94 1.11 -0.83 -15.26
N ILE A 95 1.90 -0.67 -14.19
CA ILE A 95 3.35 -0.46 -14.29
C ILE A 95 4.02 -1.70 -14.91
N GLY A 96 3.68 -2.89 -14.42
CA GLY A 96 4.26 -4.16 -14.90
C GLY A 96 3.95 -4.43 -16.37
N THR A 97 2.69 -4.27 -16.77
CA THR A 97 2.26 -4.49 -18.17
C THR A 97 2.61 -3.32 -19.09
N GLY A 98 2.77 -2.12 -18.53
CA GLY A 98 2.97 -0.89 -19.25
C GLY A 98 4.38 -0.66 -19.78
N LEU A 99 5.37 -1.38 -19.23
CA LEU A 99 6.78 -1.31 -19.65
C LEU A 99 6.94 -1.57 -21.17
N TYR A 100 6.15 -2.50 -21.72
CA TYR A 100 6.26 -2.92 -23.11
C TYR A 100 5.12 -2.40 -24.00
N ARG A 101 3.90 -2.25 -23.46
CA ARG A 101 2.70 -1.93 -24.25
C ARG A 101 2.51 -0.45 -24.55
N PHE A 102 2.88 0.45 -23.64
CA PHE A 102 2.46 1.86 -23.72
C PHE A 102 3.56 2.79 -24.20
N LYS A 103 4.07 2.53 -25.42
CA LYS A 103 5.16 3.31 -26.03
C LYS A 103 4.70 4.65 -26.64
N GLY A 104 3.44 4.74 -27.09
CA GLY A 104 2.91 5.93 -27.79
C GLY A 104 2.45 7.07 -26.86
N LYS A 105 2.68 8.33 -27.28
CA LYS A 105 2.33 9.55 -26.53
C LYS A 105 0.84 9.62 -26.14
N ARG A 106 -0.08 9.21 -27.04
CA ARG A 106 -1.53 9.15 -26.77
C ARG A 106 -1.87 8.12 -25.70
N SER A 107 -1.26 6.93 -25.77
CA SER A 107 -1.48 5.87 -24.79
C SER A 107 -1.04 6.28 -23.38
N LYS A 108 0.10 6.96 -23.26
CA LYS A 108 0.58 7.50 -21.98
C LYS A 108 -0.36 8.58 -21.45
N ALA A 109 -0.85 9.47 -22.32
CA ALA A 109 -1.81 10.50 -21.92
C ALA A 109 -3.13 9.91 -21.43
N THR A 110 -3.68 8.91 -22.12
CA THR A 110 -4.92 8.22 -21.68
C THR A 110 -4.74 7.55 -20.32
N LEU A 111 -3.61 6.88 -20.08
CA LEU A 111 -3.30 6.28 -18.78
C LEU A 111 -3.15 7.32 -17.68
N GLY A 112 -2.50 8.45 -17.98
CA GLY A 112 -2.39 9.56 -17.05
C GLY A 112 -3.75 10.12 -16.64
N ILE A 113 -4.65 10.36 -17.62
CA ILE A 113 -6.01 10.86 -17.36
C ILE A 113 -6.80 9.85 -16.52
N LEU A 114 -6.76 8.56 -16.87
CA LEU A 114 -7.44 7.50 -16.11
C LEU A 114 -6.89 7.39 -14.69
N GLY A 115 -5.56 7.46 -14.52
CA GLY A 115 -4.91 7.41 -13.22
C GLY A 115 -5.29 8.60 -12.33
N VAL A 116 -5.24 9.83 -12.86
CA VAL A 116 -5.66 11.03 -12.13
C VAL A 116 -7.16 10.95 -11.79
N GLY A 117 -8.01 10.54 -12.74
CA GLY A 117 -9.44 10.36 -12.51
C GLY A 117 -9.73 9.36 -11.38
N ALA A 118 -9.02 8.23 -11.37
CA ALA A 118 -9.16 7.23 -10.32
C ALA A 118 -8.65 7.72 -8.94
N LEU A 119 -7.61 8.55 -8.90
CA LEU A 119 -7.18 9.19 -7.64
C LEU A 119 -8.25 10.17 -7.13
N ILE A 120 -8.83 10.98 -8.02
CA ILE A 120 -9.92 11.90 -7.67
C ILE A 120 -11.12 11.14 -7.13
N ILE A 121 -11.53 10.05 -7.80
CA ILE A 121 -12.63 9.20 -7.33
C ILE A 121 -12.32 8.60 -5.96
N GLY A 122 -11.09 8.12 -5.72
CA GLY A 122 -10.70 7.58 -4.42
C GLY A 122 -10.76 8.61 -3.30
N PHE A 123 -10.32 9.83 -3.59
CA PHE A 123 -10.40 10.93 -2.65
C PHE A 123 -11.85 11.33 -2.37
N LEU A 124 -12.70 11.40 -3.40
CA LEU A 124 -14.13 11.66 -3.24
C LEU A 124 -14.82 10.57 -2.42
N ILE A 125 -14.48 9.28 -2.64
CA ILE A 125 -14.97 8.19 -1.80
C ILE A 125 -14.56 8.43 -0.35
N THR A 126 -13.29 8.73 -0.11
CA THR A 126 -12.76 8.93 1.24
C THR A 126 -13.35 10.16 1.95
N LEU A 127 -13.79 11.19 1.22
CA LEU A 127 -14.34 12.41 1.82
C LEU A 127 -15.87 12.45 1.91
N LEU A 128 -16.58 11.89 0.92
CA LEU A 128 -18.03 12.07 0.78
C LEU A 128 -18.84 10.83 1.16
N THR A 129 -18.22 9.64 1.25
CA THR A 129 -18.99 8.46 1.63
C THR A 129 -19.18 8.40 3.14
N SER A 130 -20.43 8.27 3.55
CA SER A 130 -20.78 7.87 4.90
C SER A 130 -21.69 6.64 4.78
N THR A 131 -21.53 5.70 5.68
CA THR A 131 -22.27 4.44 5.67
C THR A 131 -23.08 4.28 6.95
N PRO A 132 -24.18 3.51 6.92
CA PRO A 132 -24.98 3.27 8.10
C PRO A 132 -24.29 2.34 9.13
N LEU A 133 -23.13 1.75 8.79
CA LEU A 133 -22.38 0.88 9.70
C LEU A 133 -21.48 1.73 10.62
N THR A 134 -22.11 2.48 11.51
CA THR A 134 -21.43 3.31 12.50
C THR A 134 -21.44 2.65 13.88
N THR A 135 -20.40 2.89 14.66
CA THR A 135 -20.35 2.50 16.07
C THR A 135 -20.01 3.69 16.93
N ASP A 136 -20.84 3.92 17.93
CA ASP A 136 -20.63 4.96 18.92
C ASP A 136 -19.54 4.49 19.89
N LEU A 137 -18.45 5.24 19.97
CA LEU A 137 -17.32 4.92 20.85
C LEU A 137 -17.48 5.52 22.26
N ILE A 138 -18.72 5.74 22.72
CA ILE A 138 -19.01 6.43 23.98
C ILE A 138 -18.68 5.54 25.19
N GLY A 139 -18.02 6.12 26.19
CA GLY A 139 -17.70 5.48 27.46
C GLY A 139 -16.60 4.41 27.38
N ASN A 140 -16.73 3.36 28.20
CA ASN A 140 -15.68 2.36 28.42
C ASN A 140 -15.23 1.61 27.15
N LEU A 141 -16.12 1.45 26.16
CA LEU A 141 -15.78 0.78 24.90
C LEU A 141 -14.75 1.57 24.07
N GLY A 142 -14.87 2.90 24.05
CA GLY A 142 -13.88 3.77 23.39
C GLY A 142 -12.51 3.69 24.06
N ILE A 143 -12.48 3.72 25.40
CA ILE A 143 -11.24 3.60 26.18
C ILE A 143 -10.56 2.24 25.93
N ILE A 144 -11.32 1.14 25.96
CA ILE A 144 -10.79 -0.20 25.67
C ILE A 144 -10.19 -0.25 24.25
N LEU A 145 -10.86 0.34 23.26
CA LEU A 145 -10.37 0.37 21.88
C LEU A 145 -9.08 1.20 21.75
N ILE A 146 -9.02 2.39 22.38
CA ILE A 146 -7.81 3.23 22.42
C ILE A 146 -6.62 2.44 22.99
N VAL A 147 -6.83 1.76 24.13
CA VAL A 147 -5.77 0.99 24.80
C VAL A 147 -5.32 -0.19 23.93
N LEU A 148 -6.24 -0.92 23.30
CA LEU A 148 -5.90 -2.03 22.40
C LEU A 148 -5.08 -1.57 21.20
N ILE A 149 -5.46 -0.45 20.57
CA ILE A 149 -4.72 0.13 19.44
C ILE A 149 -3.34 0.60 19.89
N ALA A 150 -3.24 1.30 21.03
CA ALA A 150 -1.97 1.78 21.57
C ALA A 150 -1.01 0.62 21.89
N ILE A 151 -1.50 -0.47 22.49
CA ILE A 151 -0.72 -1.69 22.74
C ILE A 151 -0.28 -2.33 21.42
N GLY A 152 -1.18 -2.46 20.45
CA GLY A 152 -0.87 -3.02 19.13
C GLY A 152 0.24 -2.24 18.41
N LEU A 153 0.14 -0.91 18.39
CA LEU A 153 1.15 -0.03 17.81
C LEU A 153 2.47 -0.10 18.57
N MET A 154 2.44 -0.17 19.91
CA MET A 154 3.64 -0.35 20.73
C MET A 154 4.33 -1.69 20.41
N LEU A 155 3.58 -2.80 20.28
CA LEU A 155 4.12 -4.10 19.93
C LEU A 155 4.75 -4.12 18.52
N ILE A 156 4.15 -3.40 17.57
CA ILE A 156 4.73 -3.22 16.23
C ILE A 156 6.03 -2.41 16.35
N PHE A 157 6.01 -1.28 17.06
CA PHE A 157 7.18 -0.41 17.23
C PHE A 157 8.37 -1.12 17.88
N VAL A 158 8.15 -2.01 18.85
CA VAL A 158 9.22 -2.81 19.46
C VAL A 158 9.88 -3.76 18.47
N ARG A 159 9.12 -4.26 17.49
CA ARG A 159 9.60 -5.20 16.46
C ARG A 159 10.22 -4.52 15.23
N VAL A 160 10.07 -3.21 15.07
CA VAL A 160 10.70 -2.48 13.97
C VAL A 160 12.20 -2.31 14.25
N GLU A 161 13.03 -2.68 13.28
CA GLU A 161 14.49 -2.53 13.35
C GLU A 161 14.90 -1.04 13.22
N ASP A 162 14.36 -0.33 12.23
CA ASP A 162 14.62 1.10 11.98
C ASP A 162 13.66 2.03 12.73
N LYS A 163 13.90 2.19 14.03
CA LYS A 163 13.02 2.98 14.93
C LYS A 163 13.05 4.49 14.66
N GLU A 164 14.12 5.01 14.05
CA GLU A 164 14.29 6.45 13.80
C GLU A 164 13.21 7.03 12.88
N ILE A 165 12.75 6.26 11.88
CA ILE A 165 11.68 6.67 10.97
C ILE A 165 10.35 6.85 11.70
N TRP A 166 10.12 6.06 12.75
CA TRP A 166 8.85 6.01 13.47
C TRP A 166 8.80 6.92 14.70
N LEU A 167 9.96 7.33 15.22
CA LEU A 167 10.09 8.18 16.41
C LEU A 167 9.21 9.46 16.38
N PRO A 168 9.13 10.22 15.26
CA PRO A 168 8.32 11.43 15.19
C PRO A 168 6.82 11.20 15.35
N PHE A 169 6.33 9.98 15.09
CA PHE A 169 4.90 9.65 15.17
C PHE A 169 4.47 9.27 16.59
N ILE A 170 5.41 8.85 17.45
CA ILE A 170 5.09 8.39 18.82
C ILE A 170 4.47 9.51 19.67
N PRO A 171 5.01 10.74 19.72
CA PRO A 171 4.40 11.80 20.52
C PRO A 171 2.96 12.11 20.07
N VAL A 172 2.70 12.09 18.76
CA VAL A 172 1.35 12.33 18.21
C VAL A 172 0.40 11.23 18.68
N LEU A 173 0.78 9.96 18.55
CA LEU A 173 -0.02 8.82 18.98
C LEU A 173 -0.32 8.86 20.49
N VAL A 174 0.70 9.15 21.31
CA VAL A 174 0.56 9.21 22.78
C VAL A 174 -0.35 10.35 23.19
N VAL A 175 -0.17 11.54 22.63
CA VAL A 175 -1.03 12.71 22.92
C VAL A 175 -2.46 12.43 22.48
N SER A 176 -2.67 11.87 21.28
CA SER A 176 -4.01 11.49 20.81
C SER A 176 -4.69 10.46 21.71
N ALA A 177 -3.94 9.46 22.19
CA ALA A 177 -4.48 8.45 23.11
C ALA A 177 -4.85 9.05 24.47
N ILE A 178 -3.98 9.90 25.05
CA ILE A 178 -4.25 10.57 26.33
C ILE A 178 -5.47 11.48 26.22
N LEU A 179 -5.50 12.34 25.20
CA LEU A 179 -6.63 13.24 24.96
C LEU A 179 -7.92 12.44 24.76
N GLY A 180 -7.86 11.37 23.99
CA GLY A 180 -9.01 10.49 23.77
C GLY A 180 -9.53 9.81 25.02
N ILE A 181 -8.67 9.48 26.00
CA ILE A 181 -9.11 8.96 27.29
C ILE A 181 -9.70 10.06 28.16
N LEU A 182 -9.12 11.26 28.16
CA LEU A 182 -9.57 12.39 28.99
C LEU A 182 -10.91 12.97 28.53
N THR A 183 -11.22 12.89 27.24
CA THR A 183 -12.46 13.44 26.67
C THR A 183 -13.65 12.47 26.75
N ARG A 184 -13.42 11.20 27.13
CA ARG A 184 -14.43 10.14 27.24
C ARG A 184 -14.95 9.99 28.67
#